data_AF-A0A5N6K0J8-F1
#
_entry.id   AF-A0A5N6K0J8-F1
#
_cell.length_a   1.000
_cell.length_b   1.000
_cell.length_c   1.000
_cell.angle_alpha   90.00
_cell.angle_beta   90.00
_cell.angle_gamma   90.00
#
_symmetry.space_group_name_H-M   'P 1'
#
loop_
_entity.id
_entity.type
_entity.pdbx_description
1 polymer ?
#
loop_
_entity_poly.entity_id
_entity_poly.type
_entity_poly.pdbx_seq_one_letter_code
_entity_poly.pdbx_strand_id
1 'polypeptide(L)'
;MNLVGGWFGAMPVCHGSGGLAAQYRFGARSGASIIILGAFKMVLGFFFGETLVGLLRQYPKSLLGIMVVAAGLELAKVGESLNHGARDLWDISESSIRSNSAQPQTTKHHRQLSDEERKERWTVMLTTVGFLLAFKNDGVGFLAGMLCHCFNQSSRLWNDWEGWRTRYGKRKTKSAVVSPGDEEEQLLSRA
;
A
#
# COMPACT_ATOMS: atom_id res chain seq x y z
N MET A 1 -10.00 8.49 18.38
CA MET A 1 -11.46 8.72 18.32
C MET A 1 -12.29 7.45 18.51
N ASN A 2 -11.97 6.32 17.85
CA ASN A 2 -12.83 5.13 17.87
C ASN A 2 -13.09 4.51 19.25
N LEU A 3 -12.10 4.52 20.16
CA LEU A 3 -12.29 3.99 21.52
C LEU A 3 -13.36 4.76 22.31
N VAL A 4 -13.31 6.10 22.25
CA VAL A 4 -14.26 6.97 22.95
C VAL A 4 -15.59 7.03 22.21
N GLY A 5 -15.56 7.18 20.87
CA GLY A 5 -16.78 7.29 20.05
C GLY A 5 -17.66 6.03 20.10
N GLY A 6 -17.05 4.84 20.19
CA GLY A 6 -17.79 3.58 20.28
C GLY A 6 -18.70 3.49 21.51
N TRP A 7 -18.31 4.09 22.65
CA TRP A 7 -19.15 4.16 23.85
C TRP A 7 -20.43 4.95 23.65
N PHE A 8 -20.43 5.87 22.68
CA PHE A 8 -21.58 6.70 22.32
C PHE A 8 -22.32 6.16 21.08
N GLY A 9 -22.05 4.93 20.66
CA GLY A 9 -22.67 4.32 19.47
C GLY A 9 -22.20 4.91 18.14
N ALA A 10 -21.05 5.59 18.11
CA ALA A 10 -20.50 6.11 16.87
C ALA A 10 -20.00 4.96 15.97
N MET A 11 -20.25 5.08 14.66
CA MET A 11 -19.66 4.18 13.66
C MET A 11 -18.12 4.33 13.65
N PRO A 12 -17.37 3.25 13.33
CA PRO A 12 -15.92 3.32 13.24
C PRO A 12 -15.51 4.31 12.16
N VAL A 13 -14.61 5.22 12.50
CA VAL A 13 -14.16 6.28 11.62
C VAL A 13 -12.65 6.20 11.39
N CYS A 14 -12.20 6.70 10.25
CA CYS A 14 -10.79 6.79 9.87
C CYS A 14 -10.44 8.26 9.54
N HIS A 15 -9.27 8.50 8.96
CA HIS A 15 -8.76 9.85 8.69
C HIS A 15 -9.69 10.69 7.76
N GLY A 16 -10.55 10.06 6.95
CA GLY A 16 -11.48 10.78 6.08
C GLY A 16 -10.78 11.68 5.06
N SER A 17 -9.72 11.17 4.44
CA SER A 17 -8.79 11.93 3.59
C SER A 17 -9.46 12.74 2.47
N GLY A 18 -10.50 12.21 1.82
CA GLY A 18 -11.22 12.91 0.75
C GLY A 18 -11.89 14.20 1.22
N GLY A 19 -12.58 14.17 2.36
CA GLY A 19 -13.23 15.35 2.93
C GLY A 19 -12.23 16.40 3.42
N LEU A 20 -11.09 15.96 3.95
CA LEU A 20 -10.01 16.86 4.37
C LEU A 20 -9.30 17.49 3.18
N ALA A 21 -9.07 16.74 2.10
CA ALA A 21 -8.52 17.26 0.87
C ALA A 21 -9.43 18.35 0.27
N ALA A 22 -10.76 18.16 0.34
CA ALA A 22 -11.72 19.18 -0.07
C ALA A 22 -11.59 20.45 0.79
N GLN A 23 -11.58 20.33 2.12
CA GLN A 23 -11.39 21.49 3.01
C GLN A 23 -10.08 22.23 2.71
N TYR A 24 -9.00 21.49 2.46
CA TYR A 24 -7.72 22.08 2.07
C TYR A 24 -7.80 22.81 0.73
N ARG A 25 -8.49 22.25 -0.27
CA ARG A 25 -8.73 22.92 -1.56
C ARG A 25 -9.56 24.19 -1.42
N PHE A 26 -10.49 24.23 -0.47
CA PHE A 26 -11.28 25.41 -0.12
C PHE A 26 -10.53 26.42 0.80
N GLY A 27 -9.22 26.24 1.01
CA GLY A 27 -8.38 27.21 1.71
C GLY A 27 -8.16 26.93 3.20
N ALA A 28 -8.69 25.84 3.75
CA ALA A 28 -8.34 25.44 5.12
C ALA A 28 -6.85 25.08 5.21
N ARG A 29 -6.16 25.59 6.23
CA ARG A 29 -4.72 25.33 6.48
C ARG A 29 -4.44 24.83 7.90
N SER A 30 -5.46 24.77 8.74
CA SER A 30 -5.37 24.28 10.12
C SER A 30 -6.52 23.32 10.43
N GLY A 31 -6.37 22.53 11.51
CA GLY A 31 -7.43 21.63 11.98
C GLY A 31 -8.68 22.33 12.52
N ALA A 32 -8.67 23.66 12.65
CA ALA A 32 -9.82 24.44 13.12
C ALA A 32 -11.05 24.26 12.22
N SER A 33 -10.88 24.06 10.91
CA SER A 33 -12.00 23.82 9.99
C SER A 33 -12.80 22.56 10.36
N ILE A 34 -12.11 21.50 10.78
CA ILE A 34 -12.72 20.23 11.19
C ILE A 34 -13.48 20.43 12.50
N ILE A 35 -12.88 21.17 13.45
CA ILE A 35 -13.50 21.46 14.76
C ILE A 35 -14.76 22.30 14.57
N ILE A 36 -14.71 23.37 13.76
CA ILE A 36 -15.86 24.23 13.48
C ILE A 36 -16.97 23.44 12.77
N LEU A 37 -16.63 22.63 11.77
CA LEU A 37 -17.59 21.79 11.07
C LEU A 37 -18.24 20.76 12.01
N GLY A 38 -17.46 20.15 12.89
CA GLY A 38 -17.93 19.22 13.90
C GLY A 38 -18.86 19.89 14.93
N ALA A 39 -18.45 21.03 15.47
CA ALA A 39 -19.25 21.82 16.40
C ALA A 39 -20.57 22.29 15.77
N PHE A 40 -20.52 22.78 14.54
CA PHE A 40 -21.72 23.17 13.78
C PHE A 40 -22.68 21.99 13.60
N LYS A 41 -22.17 20.81 13.22
CA LYS A 41 -22.99 19.59 13.10
C LYS A 41 -23.59 19.15 14.44
N MET A 42 -22.84 19.29 15.54
CA MET A 42 -23.36 18.99 16.88
C MET A 42 -24.49 19.94 17.29
N VAL A 43 -24.32 21.25 17.05
CA VAL A 43 -25.37 22.24 17.31
C VAL A 43 -26.61 21.94 16.46
N LEU A 44 -26.46 21.66 15.16
CA LEU A 44 -27.59 21.28 14.30
C LEU A 44 -28.28 20.00 14.78
N GLY A 45 -27.52 18.97 15.13
CA GLY A 45 -28.07 17.70 15.61
C GLY A 45 -28.83 17.87 16.93
N PHE A 46 -28.32 18.70 17.83
CA PHE A 46 -28.91 18.94 19.15
C PHE A 46 -30.21 19.76 19.07
N PHE A 47 -30.22 20.86 18.31
CA PHE A 47 -31.39 21.75 18.23
C PHE A 47 -32.40 21.38 17.14
N PHE A 48 -31.95 20.77 16.03
CA PHE A 48 -32.78 20.50 14.85
C PHE A 48 -32.81 19.02 14.44
N GLY A 49 -32.41 18.10 15.33
CA GLY A 49 -32.24 16.68 15.00
C GLY A 49 -33.47 16.03 14.34
N GLU A 50 -34.65 16.14 14.94
CA GLU A 50 -35.87 15.52 14.40
C GLU A 50 -36.28 16.11 13.05
N THR A 51 -36.24 17.44 12.93
CA THR A 51 -36.55 18.15 11.69
C THR A 51 -35.57 17.78 10.58
N LEU A 52 -34.27 17.69 10.90
CA LEU A 52 -33.22 17.38 9.95
C LEU A 52 -33.35 15.93 9.44
N VAL A 53 -33.67 14.98 10.32
CA VAL A 53 -33.95 13.58 9.94
C VAL A 53 -35.18 13.50 9.03
N GLY A 54 -36.23 14.27 9.31
CA GLY A 54 -37.40 14.39 8.44
C GLY A 54 -37.04 14.88 7.03
N LEU A 55 -36.21 15.93 6.95
CA LEU A 55 -35.73 16.48 5.67
C LEU A 55 -34.83 15.49 4.92
N LEU A 56 -33.91 14.81 5.62
CA LEU A 56 -33.02 13.80 5.04
C LEU A 56 -33.79 12.62 4.43
N ARG A 57 -34.96 12.26 4.96
CA ARG A 57 -35.81 11.21 4.39
C ARG A 57 -36.45 11.59 3.05
N GLN A 58 -36.65 12.89 2.79
CA GLN A 58 -37.15 13.39 1.50
C GLN A 58 -36.05 13.51 0.44
N TYR A 59 -34.77 13.35 0.84
CA TYR A 59 -33.66 13.47 -0.09
C TYR A 59 -33.75 12.38 -1.19
N PRO A 60 -33.65 12.75 -2.48
CA PRO A 60 -33.83 11.82 -3.57
C PRO A 60 -32.71 10.77 -3.60
N LYS A 61 -33.09 9.50 -3.43
CA LYS A 61 -32.15 8.36 -3.45
C LYS A 61 -31.33 8.27 -4.73
N SER A 62 -31.89 8.76 -5.86
CA SER A 62 -31.20 8.78 -7.15
C SER A 62 -29.97 9.69 -7.14
N LEU A 63 -30.03 10.86 -6.49
CA LEU A 63 -28.86 11.75 -6.37
C LEU A 63 -27.79 11.12 -5.48
N LEU A 64 -28.19 10.48 -4.38
CA LEU A 64 -27.27 9.75 -3.51
C LEU A 64 -26.53 8.65 -4.28
N GLY A 65 -27.25 7.89 -5.11
CA GLY A 65 -26.66 6.86 -5.97
C GLY A 65 -25.62 7.43 -6.94
N ILE A 66 -25.93 8.53 -7.62
CA ILE A 66 -24.99 9.18 -8.55
C ILE A 66 -23.73 9.67 -7.82
N MET A 67 -23.87 10.26 -6.64
CA MET A 67 -22.73 10.71 -5.84
C MET A 67 -21.84 9.54 -5.41
N VAL A 68 -22.43 8.42 -5.00
CA VAL A 68 -21.70 7.20 -4.62
C VAL A 68 -20.98 6.61 -5.83
N VAL A 69 -21.62 6.56 -7.00
CA VAL A 69 -21.00 6.10 -8.24
C VAL A 69 -19.82 7.01 -8.63
N ALA A 70 -20.00 8.33 -8.56
CA ALA A 70 -18.93 9.29 -8.86
C ALA A 70 -17.72 9.10 -7.92
N ALA A 71 -17.96 8.98 -6.61
CA ALA A 71 -16.90 8.70 -5.64
C ALA A 71 -16.23 7.34 -5.89
N GLY A 72 -17.01 6.30 -6.23
CA GLY A 72 -16.50 4.98 -6.59
C GLY A 72 -15.62 5.01 -7.84
N LEU A 73 -15.99 5.78 -8.86
CA LEU A 73 -15.18 5.97 -10.07
C LEU A 73 -13.88 6.71 -9.79
N GLU A 74 -13.90 7.74 -8.93
CA GLU A 74 -12.66 8.41 -8.50
C GLU A 74 -11.72 7.45 -7.76
N LEU A 75 -12.25 6.58 -6.90
CA LEU A 75 -11.47 5.56 -6.21
C LEU A 75 -10.94 4.50 -7.19
N ALA A 76 -11.74 4.07 -8.16
CA ALA A 76 -11.34 3.08 -9.17
C ALA A 76 -10.20 3.59 -10.08
N LYS A 77 -10.19 4.89 -10.42
CA LYS A 77 -9.11 5.51 -11.20
C LYS A 77 -7.74 5.40 -10.53
N VAL A 78 -7.68 5.36 -9.20
CA VAL A 78 -6.41 5.14 -8.48
C VAL A 78 -5.82 3.76 -8.79
N GLY A 79 -6.67 2.75 -9.00
CA GLY A 79 -6.22 1.40 -9.37
C GLY A 79 -5.57 1.32 -10.76
N GLU A 80 -5.91 2.21 -11.69
CA GLU A 80 -5.25 2.29 -13.00
C GLU A 80 -3.79 2.75 -12.86
N SER A 81 -3.54 3.70 -11.96
CA SER A 81 -2.19 4.23 -11.71
C SER A 81 -1.22 3.27 -11.00
N LEU A 82 -1.66 2.06 -10.62
CA LEU A 82 -0.90 1.08 -9.81
C LEU A 82 0.52 0.79 -10.34
N ASN A 83 0.67 0.81 -11.67
CA ASN A 83 1.88 0.35 -12.35
C ASN A 83 2.68 1.45 -13.05
N HIS A 84 2.10 2.65 -13.24
CA HIS A 84 2.69 3.73 -14.03
C HIS A 84 2.78 5.06 -13.28
N GLY A 85 1.95 5.28 -12.25
CA GLY A 85 1.87 6.56 -11.53
C GLY A 85 1.83 6.42 -10.02
N ALA A 86 2.07 5.21 -9.50
CA ALA A 86 1.95 4.93 -8.09
C ALA A 86 3.02 5.68 -7.28
N ARG A 87 2.59 6.24 -6.15
CA ARG A 87 3.41 7.17 -5.35
C ARG A 87 4.64 6.49 -4.72
N ASP A 88 4.60 5.17 -4.56
CA ASP A 88 5.70 4.31 -4.12
C ASP A 88 6.82 4.14 -5.16
N LEU A 89 6.58 4.48 -6.43
CA LEU A 89 7.61 4.43 -7.48
C LEU A 89 8.54 5.65 -7.48
N TRP A 90 8.20 6.67 -6.68
CA TRP A 90 9.03 7.85 -6.51
C TRP A 90 10.00 7.64 -5.36
N ASP A 91 11.24 7.27 -5.68
CA ASP A 91 12.32 7.21 -4.71
C ASP A 91 12.88 8.62 -4.48
N ILE A 92 12.76 9.13 -3.26
CA ILE A 92 13.48 10.33 -2.80
C ILE A 92 14.84 9.87 -2.30
N SER A 93 15.85 9.93 -3.17
CA SER A 93 17.24 9.74 -2.77
C SER A 93 17.73 11.00 -2.08
N GLU A 94 17.88 10.96 -0.75
CA GLU A 94 18.69 11.94 -0.03
C GLU A 94 20.15 11.55 -0.23
N SER A 95 20.80 12.15 -1.22
CA SER A 95 22.23 11.93 -1.44
C SER A 95 23.01 12.54 -0.27
N SER A 96 23.39 11.71 0.69
CA SER A 96 24.32 12.03 1.76
C SER A 96 25.76 12.10 1.23
N ILE A 97 26.04 13.06 0.34
CA ILE A 97 27.42 13.46 0.05
C ILE A 97 27.64 14.85 0.66
N ARG A 98 28.41 14.82 1.75
CA ARG A 98 29.01 15.95 2.44
C ARG A 98 29.84 16.78 1.45
N SER A 99 29.33 17.94 1.03
CA SER A 99 30.16 19.06 0.57
C SER A 99 29.38 20.38 0.62
N ASN A 100 29.92 21.33 1.38
CA ASN A 100 29.42 22.69 1.58
C ASN A 100 29.17 23.44 0.27
N SER A 101 27.91 23.65 -0.11
CA SER A 101 27.43 24.85 -0.84
C SER A 101 25.92 24.77 -1.05
N ALA A 102 25.27 25.93 -1.06
CA ALA A 102 23.82 26.12 -1.04
C ALA A 102 23.04 25.36 -2.12
N GLN A 103 21.82 24.96 -1.73
CA GLN A 103 20.68 24.46 -2.51
C GLN A 103 20.54 22.92 -2.58
N PRO A 104 19.61 22.31 -1.80
CA PRO A 104 19.31 20.88 -1.91
C PRO A 104 18.56 20.61 -3.23
N GLN A 105 19.27 20.09 -4.24
CA GLN A 105 18.63 19.56 -5.44
C GLN A 105 18.09 18.16 -5.14
N THR A 106 16.78 18.07 -4.96
CA THR A 106 16.07 16.80 -4.80
C THR A 106 15.87 16.15 -6.17
N THR A 107 16.79 15.28 -6.58
CA THR A 107 16.63 14.49 -7.81
C THR A 107 15.61 13.37 -7.57
N LYS A 108 14.37 13.59 -8.02
CA LYS A 108 13.33 12.55 -8.01
C LYS A 108 13.65 11.50 -9.08
N HIS A 109 13.95 10.27 -8.69
CA HIS A 109 14.14 9.18 -9.63
C HIS A 109 12.85 8.36 -9.75
N HIS A 110 12.42 8.08 -10.98
CA HIS A 110 11.26 7.23 -11.23
C HIS A 110 11.71 5.77 -11.36
N ARG A 111 11.34 4.92 -10.40
CA ARG A 111 11.68 3.49 -10.42
C ARG A 111 10.92 2.82 -11.56
N GLN A 112 11.63 2.22 -12.51
CA GLN A 112 11.03 1.38 -13.54
C GLN A 112 10.78 -0.02 -12.96
N LEU A 113 9.53 -0.48 -13.01
CA LEU A 113 9.13 -1.82 -12.60
C LEU A 113 9.42 -2.84 -13.71
N SER A 114 9.85 -4.04 -13.32
CA SER A 114 9.90 -5.17 -14.26
C SER A 114 8.48 -5.64 -14.61
N ASP A 115 8.32 -6.28 -15.77
CA ASP A 115 7.02 -6.78 -16.22
C ASP A 115 6.43 -7.83 -15.25
N GLU A 116 7.30 -8.60 -14.59
CA GLU A 116 6.90 -9.54 -13.55
C GLU A 116 6.34 -8.80 -12.32
N GLU A 117 7.06 -7.82 -11.76
CA GLU A 117 6.58 -7.03 -10.61
C GLU A 117 5.25 -6.31 -10.94
N ARG A 118 5.09 -5.84 -12.18
CA ARG A 118 3.86 -5.23 -12.67
C ARG A 118 2.68 -6.20 -12.63
N LYS A 119 2.91 -7.43 -13.10
CA LYS A 119 1.92 -8.50 -13.11
C LYS A 119 1.56 -8.93 -11.70
N GLU A 120 2.54 -9.08 -10.81
CA GLU A 120 2.34 -9.44 -9.40
C GLU A 120 1.42 -8.44 -8.68
N ARG A 121 1.71 -7.13 -8.78
CA ARG A 121 0.90 -6.05 -8.19
C ARG A 121 -0.53 -6.08 -8.71
N TRP A 122 -0.68 -6.21 -10.03
CA TRP A 122 -1.99 -6.27 -10.68
C TRP A 122 -2.80 -7.50 -10.24
N THR A 123 -2.17 -8.67 -10.18
CA THR A 123 -2.82 -9.90 -9.73
C THR A 123 -3.32 -9.78 -8.29
N VAL A 124 -2.50 -9.25 -7.36
CA VAL A 124 -2.92 -9.05 -5.97
C VAL A 124 -4.13 -8.11 -5.88
N MET A 125 -4.13 -7.01 -6.64
CA MET A 125 -5.25 -6.09 -6.68
C MET A 125 -6.52 -6.78 -7.21
N LEU A 126 -6.43 -7.49 -8.34
CA LEU A 126 -7.58 -8.20 -8.92
C LEU A 126 -8.12 -9.29 -8.00
N THR A 127 -7.24 -10.07 -7.35
CA THR A 127 -7.66 -11.10 -6.38
C THR A 127 -8.41 -10.47 -5.21
N THR A 128 -7.92 -9.35 -4.68
CA THR A 128 -8.58 -8.62 -3.59
C THR A 128 -9.98 -8.16 -4.01
N VAL A 129 -10.09 -7.51 -5.17
CA VAL A 129 -11.36 -6.98 -5.69
C VAL A 129 -12.33 -8.11 -6.03
N GLY A 130 -11.87 -9.16 -6.70
CA GLY A 130 -12.70 -10.31 -7.09
C GLY A 130 -13.33 -11.01 -5.89
N PHE A 131 -12.54 -11.27 -4.84
CA PHE A 131 -13.06 -11.90 -3.62
C PHE A 131 -13.98 -10.96 -2.82
N LEU A 132 -13.68 -9.66 -2.78
CA LEU A 132 -14.56 -8.67 -2.16
C LEU A 132 -15.94 -8.67 -2.82
N LEU A 133 -15.99 -8.68 -4.17
CA LEU A 133 -17.25 -8.70 -4.93
C LEU A 133 -17.99 -10.04 -4.82
N ALA A 134 -17.28 -11.16 -4.91
CA ALA A 134 -17.87 -12.50 -4.87
C ALA A 134 -18.55 -12.80 -3.53
N PHE A 135 -17.91 -12.42 -2.42
CA PHE A 135 -18.42 -12.70 -1.07
C PHE A 135 -19.15 -11.51 -0.44
N LYS A 136 -19.17 -10.35 -1.10
CA LYS A 136 -19.69 -9.08 -0.59
C LYS A 136 -19.15 -8.78 0.83
N ASN A 137 -17.87 -9.09 1.04
CA ASN A 137 -17.20 -8.99 2.33
C ASN A 137 -15.77 -8.46 2.15
N ASP A 138 -15.52 -7.28 2.71
CA ASP A 138 -14.23 -6.59 2.61
C ASP A 138 -13.09 -7.39 3.26
N GLY A 139 -13.37 -8.07 4.38
CA GLY A 139 -12.40 -8.90 5.10
C GLY A 139 -11.94 -10.11 4.29
N VAL A 140 -12.85 -10.75 3.56
CA VAL A 140 -12.52 -11.88 2.68
C VAL A 140 -11.63 -11.43 1.52
N GLY A 141 -11.96 -10.29 0.90
CA GLY A 141 -11.11 -9.68 -0.14
C GLY A 141 -9.70 -9.37 0.38
N PHE A 142 -9.59 -8.74 1.55
CA PHE A 142 -8.33 -8.41 2.18
C PHE A 142 -7.46 -9.64 2.47
N LEU A 143 -8.05 -10.68 3.08
CA LEU A 143 -7.35 -11.94 3.36
C LEU A 143 -6.87 -12.63 2.07
N ALA A 144 -7.71 -12.69 1.04
CA ALA A 144 -7.35 -13.27 -0.25
C ALA A 144 -6.19 -12.51 -0.93
N GLY A 145 -6.23 -11.18 -0.89
CA GLY A 145 -5.15 -10.32 -1.38
C GLY A 145 -3.83 -10.55 -0.64
N MET A 146 -3.86 -10.59 0.69
CA MET A 146 -2.67 -10.88 1.50
C MET A 146 -2.12 -12.28 1.20
N LEU A 147 -2.97 -13.30 1.10
CA LEU A 147 -2.53 -14.67 0.76
C LEU A 147 -1.90 -14.73 -0.63
N CYS A 148 -2.49 -14.05 -1.62
CA CYS A 148 -1.93 -13.94 -2.97
C CYS A 148 -0.53 -13.28 -2.95
N HIS A 149 -0.38 -12.20 -2.18
CA HIS A 149 0.90 -11.51 -2.00
C HIS A 149 1.94 -12.41 -1.33
N CYS A 150 1.58 -13.06 -0.22
CA CYS A 150 2.45 -13.97 0.52
C CYS A 150 2.89 -15.18 -0.34
N PHE A 151 1.96 -15.74 -1.13
CA PHE A 151 2.26 -16.85 -2.03
C PHE A 151 3.30 -16.45 -3.08
N ASN A 152 3.09 -15.28 -3.69
CA ASN A 152 3.98 -14.79 -4.72
C ASN A 152 5.37 -14.43 -4.17
N GLN A 153 5.44 -13.87 -2.96
CA GLN A 153 6.71 -13.63 -2.26
C GLN A 153 7.42 -14.95 -1.89
N SER A 154 6.67 -15.95 -1.43
CA SER A 154 7.21 -17.25 -1.03
C SER A 154 7.85 -17.99 -2.20
N SER A 155 7.28 -17.89 -3.41
CA SER A 155 7.90 -18.44 -4.63
C SER A 155 9.30 -17.87 -4.89
N ARG A 156 9.48 -16.56 -4.71
CA ARG A 156 10.78 -15.90 -4.90
C ARG A 156 11.80 -16.34 -3.85
N LEU A 157 11.40 -16.33 -2.58
CA LEU A 157 12.26 -16.77 -1.47
C LEU A 157 12.63 -18.25 -1.56
N TRP A 158 11.71 -19.09 -2.01
CA TRP A 158 11.96 -20.52 -2.20
C TRP A 158 12.98 -20.78 -3.31
N ASN A 159 12.82 -20.12 -4.46
CA ASN A 159 13.75 -20.22 -5.58
C ASN A 159 15.16 -19.70 -5.21
N ASP A 160 15.25 -18.59 -4.49
CA ASP A 160 16.53 -18.06 -4.00
C ASP A 160 17.20 -19.01 -3.01
N TRP A 161 16.41 -19.62 -2.12
CA TRP A 161 16.92 -20.58 -1.14
C TRP A 161 17.40 -21.89 -1.79
N GLU A 162 16.67 -22.44 -2.76
CA GLU A 162 17.13 -23.61 -3.54
C GLU A 162 18.40 -23.28 -4.35
N GLY A 163 18.44 -22.09 -4.96
CA GLY A 163 19.61 -21.58 -5.68
C GLY A 163 20.83 -21.37 -4.77
N TRP A 164 20.61 -21.01 -3.51
CA TRP A 164 21.68 -20.91 -2.51
C TRP A 164 22.15 -22.29 -2.04
N ARG A 165 21.22 -23.21 -1.75
CA ARG A 165 21.53 -24.58 -1.32
C ARG A 165 22.33 -25.35 -2.39
N THR A 166 21.95 -25.25 -3.65
CA THR A 166 22.68 -25.88 -4.77
C THR A 166 24.07 -25.27 -4.97
N ARG A 167 24.22 -23.94 -4.85
CA ARG A 167 25.53 -23.27 -4.87
C ARG A 167 26.44 -23.69 -3.72
N TYR A 168 25.89 -23.84 -2.52
CA TYR A 168 26.62 -24.32 -1.35
C TYR A 168 27.10 -25.76 -1.52
N GLY A 169 26.23 -26.64 -2.04
CA GLY A 169 26.57 -28.02 -2.41
C GLY A 169 27.73 -28.08 -3.41
N LYS A 170 27.65 -27.31 -4.50
CA LYS A 170 28.71 -27.27 -5.54
C LYS A 170 30.05 -26.74 -5.02
N ARG A 171 30.06 -25.77 -4.11
CA ARG A 171 31.30 -25.29 -3.45
C ARG A 171 31.95 -26.37 -2.58
N LYS A 172 31.14 -27.11 -1.83
CA LYS A 172 31.63 -28.21 -0.99
C LYS A 172 32.23 -29.35 -1.82
N THR A 173 31.62 -29.70 -2.96
CA THR A 173 32.19 -30.71 -3.87
C THR A 173 33.47 -30.24 -4.55
N LYS A 174 33.55 -28.97 -4.99
CA LYS A 174 34.80 -28.41 -5.55
C LYS A 174 35.94 -28.35 -4.53
N SER A 175 35.68 -27.99 -3.27
CA SER A 175 36.70 -28.03 -2.21
C SER A 175 37.07 -29.44 -1.75
N ALA A 176 36.21 -30.45 -1.95
CA ALA A 176 36.56 -31.85 -1.66
C ALA A 176 37.34 -32.52 -2.80
N VAL A 177 37.17 -32.05 -4.05
CA VAL A 177 38.01 -32.45 -5.19
C VAL A 177 39.37 -31.75 -5.17
N VAL A 178 39.45 -30.56 -4.56
CA VAL A 178 40.71 -29.88 -4.20
C VAL A 178 41.01 -30.17 -2.72
N SER A 179 41.17 -31.44 -2.36
CA SER A 179 41.66 -31.87 -1.05
C SER A 179 43.17 -32.16 -1.20
N PRO A 180 43.99 -31.95 -0.15
CA PRO A 180 45.44 -31.69 -0.23
C PRO A 180 46.33 -32.92 -0.53
N GLY A 181 45.78 -33.95 -1.18
CA GLY A 181 46.55 -35.12 -1.63
C GLY A 181 47.42 -34.83 -2.85
N ASP A 182 47.01 -33.87 -3.70
CA ASP A 182 47.78 -33.50 -4.90
C ASP A 182 49.04 -32.68 -4.57
N GLU A 183 49.11 -32.06 -3.38
CA GLU A 183 50.31 -31.32 -2.95
C GLU A 183 51.42 -32.25 -2.44
N GLU A 184 51.09 -33.37 -1.78
CA GLU A 184 52.08 -34.37 -1.36
C GLU A 184 52.61 -35.20 -2.54
N GLU A 185 51.75 -35.56 -3.50
CA GLU A 185 52.15 -36.33 -4.68
C GLU A 185 52.95 -35.49 -5.71
N GLN A 186 52.73 -34.17 -5.77
CA GLN A 186 53.57 -33.25 -6.56
C GLN A 186 54.92 -32.90 -5.92
N LEU A 187 55.04 -32.99 -4.59
CA LEU A 187 56.32 -32.79 -3.90
C LEU A 187 57.21 -34.03 -3.92
N LEU A 188 56.63 -35.24 -3.91
CA LEU A 188 57.36 -36.50 -3.99
C LEU A 188 57.83 -36.88 -5.41
N SER A 189 57.26 -36.29 -6.48
CA SER A 189 57.76 -36.48 -7.85
C SER A 189 58.83 -35.45 -8.27
N ARG A 190 59.14 -34.48 -7.39
CA ARG A 190 60.14 -33.43 -7.58
C ARG A 190 61.39 -33.59 -6.70
N ALA A 191 61.48 -34.62 -5.87
CA ALA A 191 62.66 -35.01 -5.10
C ALA A 191 63.36 -36.21 -5.75
#